data_AF-A0A5B9T7T1-F1
#
_entry.id   AF-A0A5B9T7T1-F1
#
_cell.length_a   1.000
_cell.length_b   1.000
_cell.length_c   1.000
_cell.angle_alpha   90.00
_cell.angle_beta   90.00
_cell.angle_gamma   90.00
#
_symmetry.space_group_name_H-M   'P 1'
#
loop_
_entity.id
_entity.type
_entity.pdbx_description
1 polymer ?
#
loop_
_entity_poly.entity_id
_entity_poly.type
_entity_poly.pdbx_seq_one_letter_code
_entity_poly.pdbx_strand_id
1 'polypeptide(L)'
;MTTRKKQGNNTGRTGGRNGGKQRNRRPGTAAKKNIRGNNTKNTRHGTAARSAIRRPKPKARRNTLRRWWKRAGWRRRILATAGTALAAVCAVALAWGTTSFVGQRIALVTAEERQQNLGDRYGFDPGNIISDGQFFNGYAMSRTEVQSFLDEHGGDCTGTGCLKNRTFDTTDQPDDRYCDGYDGAKGETAATIIDKSSRSCGRP
;
A
#
# COMPACT_ATOMS: atom_id res chain seq x y z
N MET A 1 33.44 -6.92 50.47
CA MET A 1 34.55 -6.06 50.01
C MET A 1 34.41 -5.93 48.49
N THR A 2 33.71 -4.91 47.97
CA THR A 2 34.30 -3.65 47.44
C THR A 2 35.40 -3.95 46.41
N THR A 3 35.29 -3.59 45.13
CA THR A 3 35.23 -2.18 44.70
C THR A 3 34.64 -1.95 43.30
N ARG A 4 33.81 -0.90 43.24
CA ARG A 4 33.46 -0.03 42.09
C ARG A 4 34.68 0.40 41.27
N LYS A 5 34.51 0.51 39.94
CA LYS A 5 35.21 1.51 39.11
C LYS A 5 34.21 2.24 38.21
N LYS A 6 34.32 3.57 38.24
CA LYS A 6 33.47 4.60 37.63
C LYS A 6 34.34 5.35 36.60
N GLN A 7 33.67 6.13 35.73
CA GLN A 7 34.17 7.18 34.82
C GLN A 7 34.35 6.75 33.34
N GLY A 8 33.91 7.51 32.33
CA GLY A 8 33.65 8.95 32.29
C GLY A 8 32.48 9.38 31.40
N ASN A 9 31.83 10.46 31.85
CA ASN A 9 30.89 11.32 31.11
C ASN A 9 31.63 12.10 30.02
N ASN A 10 30.94 12.41 28.93
CA ASN A 10 31.20 13.65 28.19
C ASN A 10 29.88 14.38 27.87
N THR A 11 29.81 15.61 28.36
CA THR A 11 28.73 16.60 28.22
C THR A 11 29.27 17.82 27.48
N GLY A 12 28.47 18.41 26.59
CA GLY A 12 28.69 19.73 25.99
C GLY A 12 28.10 19.80 24.58
N ARG A 13 26.87 20.26 24.31
CA ARG A 13 26.16 21.54 24.54
C ARG A 13 26.31 22.52 23.35
N THR A 14 25.18 23.19 23.07
CA THR A 14 24.92 24.33 22.15
C THR A 14 24.47 23.93 20.75
N GLY A 15 23.37 24.41 20.17
CA GLY A 15 22.40 25.46 20.54
C GLY A 15 21.92 26.12 19.23
N GLY A 16 20.61 26.35 19.05
CA GLY A 16 20.14 27.13 17.90
C GLY A 16 18.67 26.95 17.51
N ARG A 17 17.78 27.59 18.27
CA ARG A 17 16.41 27.94 17.81
C ARG A 17 16.49 28.86 16.59
N ASN A 18 15.58 28.71 15.63
CA ASN A 18 14.76 29.85 15.18
C ASN A 18 13.55 29.43 14.35
N GLY A 19 12.37 29.79 14.85
CA GLY A 19 11.15 29.89 14.06
C GLY A 19 11.07 31.26 13.38
N GLY A 20 10.55 31.29 12.16
CA GLY A 20 10.38 32.51 11.38
C GLY A 20 9.09 32.48 10.59
N LYS A 21 8.12 33.26 11.06
CA LYS A 21 6.75 33.42 10.57
C LYS A 21 6.73 34.27 9.28
N GLN A 22 5.77 33.95 8.42
CA GLN A 22 5.24 34.68 7.25
C GLN A 22 5.50 36.20 7.17
N ARG A 23 5.64 36.72 5.93
CA ARG A 23 4.88 37.88 5.43
C ARG A 23 5.05 38.14 3.92
N ASN A 24 3.91 38.27 3.24
CA ASN A 24 3.72 38.89 1.94
C ASN A 24 4.27 40.33 1.88
N ARG A 25 4.87 40.73 0.74
CA ARG A 25 4.85 42.11 0.22
C ARG A 25 5.34 42.18 -1.25
N ARG A 26 4.41 42.47 -2.15
CA ARG A 26 4.56 43.42 -3.28
C ARG A 26 3.71 44.65 -2.92
N PRO A 27 3.79 45.83 -3.57
CA PRO A 27 4.50 46.19 -4.80
C PRO A 27 5.35 47.48 -4.70
N GLY A 28 6.13 47.79 -5.73
CA GLY A 28 6.87 49.06 -5.84
C GLY A 28 7.36 49.29 -7.27
N THR A 29 7.00 50.43 -7.81
CA THR A 29 7.01 50.83 -9.22
C THR A 29 8.33 51.49 -9.65
N ALA A 30 8.56 51.47 -10.97
CA ALA A 30 9.31 52.43 -11.80
C ALA A 30 10.85 52.46 -11.71
N ALA A 31 11.48 51.97 -12.78
CA ALA A 31 12.73 52.54 -13.28
C ALA A 31 12.68 52.61 -14.82
N LYS A 32 12.55 53.84 -15.33
CA LYS A 32 12.79 54.22 -16.72
C LYS A 32 14.27 54.02 -17.05
N LYS A 33 14.58 53.46 -18.23
CA LYS A 33 15.73 53.96 -19.00
C LYS A 33 15.54 53.78 -20.50
N ASN A 34 15.77 54.90 -21.17
CA ASN A 34 15.67 55.18 -22.61
C ASN A 34 16.49 54.23 -23.47
N ILE A 35 15.90 53.73 -24.56
CA ILE A 35 16.63 53.40 -25.78
C ILE A 35 15.95 54.10 -26.97
N ARG A 36 16.52 55.27 -27.25
CA ARG A 36 16.84 55.84 -28.57
C ARG A 36 16.12 55.23 -29.77
N GLY A 37 15.22 56.02 -30.35
CA GLY A 37 14.59 55.74 -31.63
C GLY A 37 15.58 55.82 -32.79
N ASN A 38 15.25 55.12 -33.87
CA ASN A 38 15.63 55.52 -35.22
C ASN A 38 14.39 55.52 -36.10
N ASN A 39 14.23 56.66 -36.76
CA ASN A 39 13.10 57.05 -37.58
C ASN A 39 13.56 56.91 -39.03
N THR A 40 13.01 55.96 -39.77
CA THR A 40 13.14 55.92 -41.23
C THR A 40 11.75 55.85 -41.83
N LYS A 41 11.32 57.03 -42.30
CA LYS A 41 10.16 57.25 -43.14
C LYS A 41 10.28 56.39 -44.39
N ASN A 42 9.26 55.59 -44.69
CA ASN A 42 9.02 55.15 -46.06
C ASN A 42 7.52 55.22 -46.36
N THR A 43 7.14 56.37 -46.92
CA THR A 43 5.84 56.63 -47.52
C THR A 43 5.78 55.93 -48.88
N ARG A 44 4.93 54.92 -49.04
CA ARG A 44 4.35 54.57 -50.34
C ARG A 44 2.87 54.24 -50.19
N HIS A 45 2.08 55.03 -50.91
CA HIS A 45 0.65 54.87 -51.13
C HIS A 45 0.34 53.51 -51.76
N GLY A 46 -0.64 52.81 -51.22
CA GLY A 46 -1.22 51.59 -51.79
C GLY A 46 -2.67 51.46 -51.31
N THR A 47 -3.58 51.42 -52.26
CA THR A 47 -5.04 51.55 -52.14
C THR A 47 -5.72 50.49 -51.26
N ALA A 48 -6.80 50.93 -50.61
CA ALA A 48 -7.67 50.17 -49.73
C ALA A 48 -8.33 48.94 -50.39
N ALA A 49 -8.35 47.81 -49.67
CA ALA A 49 -9.29 46.72 -49.88
C ALA A 49 -9.97 46.37 -48.55
N ARG A 50 -11.24 46.79 -48.39
CA ARG A 50 -12.09 46.43 -47.26
C ARG A 50 -12.55 44.97 -47.41
N SER A 51 -11.98 44.04 -46.64
CA SER A 51 -12.49 42.67 -46.51
C SER A 51 -13.71 42.63 -45.60
N ALA A 52 -14.89 42.38 -46.18
CA ALA A 52 -16.14 42.18 -45.46
C ALA A 52 -16.19 40.79 -44.82
N ILE A 53 -16.19 40.74 -43.48
CA ILE A 53 -16.35 39.51 -42.69
C ILE A 53 -17.80 39.00 -42.82
N ARG A 54 -18.02 37.91 -43.57
CA ARG A 54 -19.33 37.25 -43.66
C ARG A 54 -19.55 36.34 -42.44
N ARG A 55 -20.54 36.65 -41.61
CA ARG A 55 -21.01 35.78 -40.51
C ARG A 55 -21.88 34.64 -41.06
N PRO A 56 -21.67 33.36 -40.68
CA PRO A 56 -22.57 32.27 -41.07
C PRO A 56 -23.85 32.25 -40.21
N LYS A 57 -25.00 32.01 -40.85
CA LYS A 57 -26.33 31.88 -40.19
C LYS A 57 -26.47 30.51 -39.50
N PRO A 58 -27.19 30.40 -38.37
CA PRO A 58 -27.42 29.12 -37.69
C PRO A 58 -28.40 28.24 -38.47
N LYS A 59 -28.00 27.01 -38.80
CA LYS A 59 -28.86 26.03 -39.48
C LYS A 59 -29.87 25.45 -38.48
N ALA A 60 -31.14 25.78 -38.66
CA ALA A 60 -32.27 25.13 -37.99
C ALA A 60 -32.32 23.63 -38.38
N ARG A 61 -31.77 22.76 -37.52
CA ARG A 61 -31.56 21.34 -37.80
C ARG A 61 -32.32 20.42 -36.84
N ARG A 62 -33.55 20.79 -36.44
CA ARG A 62 -34.42 19.95 -35.57
C ARG A 62 -35.59 19.26 -36.28
N ASN A 63 -35.87 19.54 -37.56
CA ASN A 63 -37.11 19.10 -38.22
C ASN A 63 -36.98 18.06 -39.33
N THR A 64 -35.77 17.58 -39.65
CA THR A 64 -35.55 16.61 -40.75
C THR A 64 -35.83 15.17 -40.35
N LEU A 65 -35.52 14.78 -39.10
CA LEU A 65 -35.74 13.42 -38.60
C LEU A 65 -37.22 13.04 -38.55
N ARG A 66 -38.10 13.96 -38.12
CA ARG A 66 -39.56 13.76 -38.07
C ARG A 66 -40.19 13.56 -39.45
N ARG A 67 -39.67 14.23 -40.49
CA ARG A 67 -40.21 14.12 -41.87
C ARG A 67 -39.76 12.83 -42.55
N TRP A 68 -38.54 12.38 -42.29
CA TRP A 68 -38.01 11.12 -42.82
C TRP A 68 -38.79 9.90 -42.30
N TRP A 69 -39.18 9.92 -41.02
CA TRP A 69 -39.98 8.85 -40.40
C TRP A 69 -41.35 8.62 -41.04
N LYS A 70 -41.99 9.65 -41.62
CA LYS A 70 -43.32 9.49 -42.24
C LYS A 70 -43.31 8.85 -43.64
N ARG A 71 -42.18 8.87 -44.36
CA ARG A 71 -42.06 8.32 -45.74
C ARG A 71 -41.36 6.96 -45.84
N ALA A 72 -40.77 6.45 -44.75
CA ALA A 72 -40.12 5.14 -44.76
C ALA A 72 -41.18 4.02 -44.71
N GLY A 73 -41.11 3.06 -45.64
CA GLY A 73 -41.94 1.85 -45.62
C GLY A 73 -41.63 0.94 -44.42
N TRP A 74 -42.64 0.18 -43.97
CA TRP A 74 -42.62 -0.63 -42.74
C TRP A 74 -41.35 -1.46 -42.51
N ARG A 75 -40.80 -2.11 -43.54
CA ARG A 75 -39.55 -2.91 -43.50
C ARG A 75 -38.32 -2.10 -43.06
N ARG A 76 -38.20 -0.83 -43.49
CA ARG A 76 -37.09 0.06 -43.10
C ARG A 76 -37.24 0.59 -41.68
N ARG A 77 -38.46 0.68 -41.16
CA ARG A 77 -38.71 1.06 -39.76
C ARG A 77 -38.34 -0.07 -38.81
N ILE A 78 -38.70 -1.31 -39.14
CA ILE A 78 -38.38 -2.51 -38.35
C ILE A 78 -36.86 -2.73 -38.23
N LEU A 79 -36.12 -2.60 -39.34
CA LEU A 79 -34.65 -2.71 -39.33
C LEU A 79 -33.97 -1.61 -38.51
N ALA A 80 -34.48 -0.36 -38.59
CA ALA A 80 -33.94 0.75 -37.81
C ALA A 80 -34.21 0.58 -36.30
N THR A 81 -35.40 0.12 -35.92
CA THR A 81 -35.73 -0.13 -34.51
C THR A 81 -34.99 -1.34 -33.95
N ALA A 82 -34.79 -2.39 -34.75
CA ALA A 82 -34.00 -3.55 -34.37
C ALA A 82 -32.52 -3.19 -34.16
N GLY A 83 -31.94 -2.36 -35.04
CA GLY A 83 -30.57 -1.86 -34.88
C GLY A 83 -30.38 -1.03 -33.60
N THR A 84 -31.34 -0.15 -33.27
CA THR A 84 -31.27 0.62 -32.02
C THR A 84 -31.47 -0.24 -30.77
N ALA A 85 -32.32 -1.27 -30.86
CA ALA A 85 -32.54 -2.20 -29.75
C ALA A 85 -31.29 -3.04 -29.47
N LEU A 86 -30.64 -3.57 -30.51
CA LEU A 86 -29.39 -4.32 -30.38
C LEU A 86 -28.28 -3.46 -29.78
N ALA A 87 -28.11 -2.23 -30.28
CA ALA A 87 -27.12 -1.29 -29.74
C ALA A 87 -27.37 -0.96 -28.26
N ALA A 88 -28.63 -0.82 -27.86
CA ALA A 88 -28.99 -0.59 -26.46
C ALA A 88 -28.69 -1.82 -25.57
N VAL A 89 -28.99 -3.04 -26.05
CA VAL A 89 -28.66 -4.28 -25.33
C VAL A 89 -27.16 -4.45 -25.16
N CYS A 90 -26.37 -4.19 -26.21
CA CYS A 90 -24.91 -4.20 -26.12
C CYS A 90 -24.39 -3.16 -25.12
N ALA A 91 -24.95 -1.95 -25.10
CA ALA A 91 -24.56 -0.91 -24.16
C ALA A 91 -24.86 -1.31 -22.69
N VAL A 92 -26.00 -1.94 -22.44
CA VAL A 92 -26.36 -2.43 -21.09
C VAL A 92 -25.48 -3.61 -20.67
N ALA A 93 -25.19 -4.55 -21.57
CA ALA A 93 -24.31 -5.68 -21.28
C ALA A 93 -22.88 -5.23 -20.95
N LEU A 94 -22.35 -4.26 -21.71
CA LEU A 94 -21.05 -3.65 -21.42
C LEU A 94 -21.06 -2.90 -20.07
N ALA A 95 -22.13 -2.15 -19.78
CA ALA A 95 -22.28 -1.45 -18.51
C ALA A 95 -22.29 -2.44 -17.32
N TRP A 96 -23.09 -3.51 -17.41
CA TRP A 96 -23.12 -4.55 -16.38
C TRP A 96 -21.78 -5.26 -16.19
N GLY A 97 -21.13 -5.67 -17.29
CA GLY A 97 -19.80 -6.28 -17.24
C GLY A 97 -18.77 -5.41 -16.52
N THR A 98 -18.76 -4.09 -16.81
CA THR A 98 -17.86 -3.15 -16.13
C THR A 98 -18.18 -3.00 -14.64
N THR A 99 -19.46 -2.91 -14.25
CA THR A 99 -19.83 -2.81 -12.82
C THR A 99 -19.53 -4.07 -12.03
N SER A 100 -19.77 -5.26 -12.59
CA SER A 100 -19.49 -6.54 -11.92
C SER A 100 -17.98 -6.77 -11.76
N PHE A 101 -17.20 -6.42 -12.78
CA PHE A 101 -15.74 -6.51 -12.70
C PHE A 101 -15.17 -5.55 -11.65
N VAL A 102 -15.64 -4.30 -11.60
CA VAL A 102 -15.22 -3.34 -10.57
C VAL A 102 -15.60 -3.83 -9.16
N GLY A 103 -16.80 -4.40 -8.99
CA GLY A 103 -17.23 -4.99 -7.72
C GLY A 103 -16.30 -6.09 -7.19
N GLN A 104 -15.86 -7.00 -8.07
CA GLN A 104 -14.90 -8.05 -7.70
C GLN A 104 -13.52 -7.48 -7.34
N ARG A 105 -13.10 -6.35 -7.93
CA ARG A 105 -11.79 -5.73 -7.64
C ARG A 105 -11.78 -4.92 -6.34
N ILE A 106 -12.91 -4.34 -5.93
CA ILE A 106 -13.01 -3.59 -4.67
C ILE A 106 -12.77 -4.49 -3.45
N ALA A 107 -13.25 -5.74 -3.48
CA ALA A 107 -13.00 -6.71 -2.41
C ALA A 107 -11.50 -7.03 -2.24
N LEU A 108 -10.74 -7.05 -3.34
CA LEU A 108 -9.29 -7.27 -3.31
C LEU A 108 -8.54 -6.03 -2.78
N VAL A 109 -8.88 -4.83 -3.27
CA VAL A 109 -8.22 -3.60 -2.84
C VAL A 109 -8.46 -3.31 -1.36
N THR A 110 -9.68 -3.53 -0.85
CA THR A 110 -9.98 -3.32 0.57
C THR A 110 -9.29 -4.32 1.50
N ALA A 111 -9.01 -5.55 1.03
CA ALA A 111 -8.20 -6.51 1.78
C ALA A 111 -6.73 -6.05 1.82
N GLU A 112 -6.21 -5.57 0.69
CA GLU A 112 -4.83 -5.09 0.58
C GLU A 112 -4.60 -3.79 1.36
N GLU A 113 -5.55 -2.85 1.38
CA GLU A 113 -5.49 -1.63 2.20
C GLU A 113 -5.40 -1.93 3.71
N ARG A 114 -6.10 -2.97 4.18
CA ARG A 114 -5.99 -3.40 5.58
C ARG A 114 -4.60 -3.95 5.89
N GLN A 115 -4.00 -4.68 4.96
CA GLN A 115 -2.65 -5.22 5.11
C GLN A 115 -1.60 -4.10 5.02
N GLN A 116 -1.73 -3.18 4.07
CA GLN A 116 -0.81 -2.04 3.93
C GLN A 116 -0.91 -1.08 5.12
N ASN A 117 -2.08 -0.87 5.71
CA ASN A 117 -2.18 -0.07 6.93
C ASN A 117 -1.38 -0.69 8.09
N LEU A 118 -1.36 -2.02 8.21
CA LEU A 118 -0.56 -2.72 9.21
C LEU A 118 0.93 -2.66 8.87
N GLY A 119 1.29 -2.79 7.60
CA GLY A 119 2.66 -2.61 7.10
C GLY A 119 3.20 -1.21 7.36
N ASP A 120 2.49 -0.17 6.98
CA ASP A 120 2.90 1.23 7.16
C ASP A 120 2.98 1.63 8.64
N ARG A 121 2.07 1.11 9.47
CA ARG A 121 1.93 1.53 10.87
C ARG A 121 2.77 0.71 11.84
N TYR A 122 3.00 -0.57 11.54
CA TYR A 122 3.69 -1.52 12.43
C TYR A 122 4.87 -2.24 11.76
N GLY A 123 5.17 -1.97 10.49
CA GLY A 123 6.17 -2.75 9.74
C GLY A 123 5.75 -4.21 9.53
N PHE A 124 4.46 -4.51 9.68
CA PHE A 124 3.95 -5.88 9.61
C PHE A 124 3.79 -6.33 8.16
N ASP A 125 4.64 -7.26 7.73
CA ASP A 125 4.51 -7.96 6.46
C ASP A 125 3.91 -9.37 6.72
N PRO A 126 2.66 -9.64 6.29
CA PRO A 126 2.06 -10.97 6.48
C PRO A 126 2.79 -12.07 5.70
N GLY A 127 3.58 -11.72 4.68
CA GLY A 127 4.46 -12.65 3.96
C GLY A 127 5.79 -12.92 4.66
N ASN A 128 6.14 -12.17 5.70
CA ASN A 128 7.38 -12.29 6.45
C ASN A 128 7.17 -11.95 7.94
N ILE A 129 6.36 -12.76 8.61
CA ILE A 129 6.03 -12.59 10.03
C ILE A 129 7.25 -12.91 10.92
N ILE A 130 8.03 -13.91 10.52
CA ILE A 130 9.30 -14.30 11.12
C ILE A 130 10.18 -14.84 9.99
N SER A 131 11.46 -14.41 9.94
CA SER A 131 12.38 -14.94 8.93
C SER A 131 12.62 -16.43 9.16
N ASP A 132 12.77 -17.21 8.10
CA ASP A 132 13.13 -18.64 8.18
C ASP A 132 14.31 -18.89 9.12
N GLY A 133 15.36 -18.06 9.02
CA GLY A 133 16.53 -18.18 9.88
C GLY A 133 16.27 -17.99 11.37
N GLN A 134 15.22 -17.25 11.75
CA GLN A 134 14.77 -17.14 13.16
C GLN A 134 13.80 -18.26 13.52
N PHE A 135 12.95 -18.68 12.58
CA PHE A 135 12.00 -19.78 12.78
C PHE A 135 12.71 -21.11 13.07
N PHE A 136 13.82 -21.38 12.37
CA PHE A 136 14.63 -22.59 12.52
C PHE A 136 15.84 -22.41 13.44
N ASN A 137 15.97 -21.27 14.13
CA ASN A 137 17.07 -21.05 15.07
C ASN A 137 16.87 -21.87 16.35
N GLY A 138 17.41 -23.10 16.36
CA GLY A 138 17.40 -23.97 17.54
C GLY A 138 18.14 -23.40 18.77
N TYR A 139 18.89 -22.30 18.58
CA TYR A 139 19.65 -21.60 19.62
C TYR A 139 19.01 -20.24 20.00
N ALA A 140 17.78 -19.96 19.57
CA ALA A 140 17.10 -18.71 19.89
C ALA A 140 16.90 -18.50 21.40
N MET A 141 16.69 -19.59 22.14
CA MET A 141 16.59 -19.61 23.60
C MET A 141 17.25 -20.86 24.16
N SER A 142 18.01 -20.71 25.23
CA SER A 142 18.51 -21.83 26.04
C SER A 142 17.39 -22.44 26.87
N ARG A 143 17.55 -23.70 27.29
CA ARG A 143 16.68 -24.37 28.28
C ARG A 143 16.27 -23.49 29.46
N THR A 144 17.19 -22.72 30.04
CA THR A 144 16.93 -21.85 31.19
C THR A 144 16.04 -20.66 30.82
N GLU A 145 16.27 -20.07 29.65
CA GLU A 145 15.43 -18.99 29.12
C GLU A 145 14.03 -19.52 28.79
N VAL A 146 13.92 -20.72 28.22
CA VAL A 146 12.63 -21.37 27.97
C VAL A 146 11.88 -21.61 29.28
N GLN A 147 12.57 -22.11 30.32
CA GLN A 147 11.93 -22.29 31.62
C GLN A 147 11.45 -20.96 32.20
N SER A 148 12.27 -19.92 32.13
CA SER A 148 11.90 -18.58 32.61
C SER A 148 10.69 -18.03 31.86
N PHE A 149 10.60 -18.24 30.55
CA PHE A 149 9.44 -17.90 29.73
C PHE A 149 8.18 -18.65 30.18
N LEU A 150 8.29 -19.96 30.44
CA LEU A 150 7.17 -20.76 30.95
C LEU A 150 6.75 -20.33 32.35
N ASP A 151 7.68 -19.91 33.20
CA ASP A 151 7.39 -19.42 34.55
C ASP A 151 6.70 -18.05 34.52
N GLU A 152 7.13 -17.16 33.62
CA GLU A 152 6.55 -15.82 33.42
C GLU A 152 5.14 -15.91 32.81
N HIS A 153 5.00 -16.56 31.65
CA HIS A 153 3.72 -16.63 30.95
C HIS A 153 2.77 -17.70 31.49
N GLY A 154 3.29 -18.72 32.17
CA GLY A 154 2.51 -19.72 32.90
C GLY A 154 2.32 -19.37 34.38
N GLY A 155 2.68 -18.16 34.81
CA GLY A 155 2.64 -17.69 36.20
C GLY A 155 1.29 -17.92 36.88
N ASP A 156 0.21 -17.57 36.17
CA ASP A 156 -1.17 -17.66 36.68
C ASP A 156 -1.71 -19.08 36.75
N CYS A 157 -1.05 -20.05 36.10
CA CYS A 157 -1.45 -21.43 36.20
C CYS A 157 -1.08 -21.98 37.58
N THR A 158 -2.11 -22.29 38.37
CA THR A 158 -2.00 -22.96 39.66
C THR A 158 -2.70 -24.31 39.58
N GLY A 159 -1.93 -25.40 39.56
CA GLY A 159 -2.46 -26.76 39.45
C GLY A 159 -1.42 -27.78 38.98
N THR A 160 -1.80 -29.05 38.97
CA THR A 160 -0.91 -30.17 38.61
C THR A 160 -0.70 -30.33 37.10
N GLY A 161 -1.50 -29.63 36.28
CA GLY A 161 -1.41 -29.61 34.82
C GLY A 161 -0.58 -28.45 34.26
N CYS A 162 0.01 -27.61 35.10
CA CYS A 162 0.73 -26.43 34.63
C CYS A 162 2.06 -26.81 33.99
N LEU A 163 2.22 -26.43 32.71
CA LEU A 163 3.37 -26.80 31.89
C LEU A 163 4.72 -26.43 32.53
N LYS A 164 4.79 -25.29 33.22
CA LYS A 164 6.00 -24.80 33.93
C LYS A 164 6.56 -25.78 34.97
N ASN A 165 5.68 -26.52 35.65
CA ASN A 165 6.03 -27.45 36.72
C ASN A 165 5.86 -28.92 36.31
N ARG A 166 5.34 -29.17 35.10
CA ARG A 166 5.02 -30.51 34.65
C ARG A 166 6.28 -31.20 34.13
N THR A 167 6.38 -32.47 34.46
CA THR A 167 7.41 -33.36 33.91
C THR A 167 6.77 -34.47 33.08
N PHE A 168 7.55 -34.97 32.13
CA PHE A 168 7.15 -36.02 31.22
C PHE A 168 8.27 -37.04 31.10
N ASP A 169 7.87 -38.29 30.92
CA ASP A 169 8.78 -39.34 30.52
C ASP A 169 8.80 -39.38 28.99
N THR A 170 9.96 -39.11 28.42
CA THR A 170 10.18 -39.17 26.98
C THR A 170 10.90 -40.47 26.61
N THR A 171 10.89 -40.80 25.33
CA THR A 171 11.56 -41.97 24.76
C THR A 171 12.57 -41.54 23.72
N ASP A 172 13.54 -42.39 23.46
CA ASP A 172 14.50 -42.17 22.39
C ASP A 172 13.79 -42.12 21.03
N GLN A 173 14.23 -41.21 20.18
CA GLN A 173 13.83 -41.09 18.78
C GLN A 173 15.10 -41.11 17.92
N PRO A 174 15.20 -41.99 16.91
CA PRO A 174 16.35 -42.01 16.01
C PRO A 174 16.46 -40.72 15.19
N ASP A 175 17.66 -40.47 14.68
CA ASP A 175 17.92 -39.40 13.72
C ASP A 175 17.27 -39.68 12.37
N ASP A 176 17.01 -38.61 11.62
CA ASP A 176 16.52 -38.67 10.26
C ASP A 176 17.15 -37.59 9.38
N ARG A 177 16.58 -37.38 8.18
CA ARG A 177 17.09 -36.38 7.24
C ARG A 177 16.90 -34.92 7.66
N TYR A 178 16.15 -34.66 8.74
CA TYR A 178 15.78 -33.32 9.21
C TYR A 178 16.26 -33.05 10.62
N CYS A 179 16.31 -34.07 11.48
CA CYS A 179 16.64 -33.94 12.90
C CYS A 179 17.73 -34.92 13.33
N ASP A 180 18.58 -34.50 14.27
CA ASP A 180 19.70 -35.29 14.81
C ASP A 180 19.27 -36.38 15.82
N GLY A 181 17.97 -36.66 15.92
CA GLY A 181 17.39 -37.59 16.90
C GLY A 181 17.14 -36.94 18.27
N TYR A 182 16.50 -37.69 19.17
CA TYR A 182 16.15 -37.22 20.51
C TYR A 182 16.47 -38.30 21.52
N ASP A 183 17.35 -38.04 22.48
CA ASP A 183 17.57 -38.96 23.60
C ASP A 183 16.45 -38.79 24.62
N GLY A 184 15.70 -39.84 24.93
CA GLY A 184 14.66 -39.84 25.95
C GLY A 184 15.22 -39.79 27.36
N ALA A 185 14.44 -39.23 28.30
CA ALA A 185 14.72 -39.33 29.72
C ALA A 185 13.44 -39.31 30.55
N LYS A 186 13.55 -39.80 31.78
CA LYS A 186 12.47 -39.80 32.77
C LYS A 186 12.39 -38.45 33.47
N GLY A 187 11.18 -37.96 33.70
CA GLY A 187 10.94 -36.73 34.46
C GLY A 187 11.49 -35.44 33.82
N GLU A 188 11.55 -35.36 32.49
CA GLU A 188 11.98 -34.14 31.79
C GLU A 188 10.95 -33.02 31.95
N THR A 189 11.43 -31.80 32.26
CA THR A 189 10.56 -30.61 32.25
C THR A 189 10.19 -30.24 30.82
N ALA A 190 9.06 -29.55 30.64
CA ALA A 190 8.67 -29.02 29.33
C ALA A 190 9.78 -28.19 28.67
N ALA A 191 10.50 -27.35 29.44
CA ALA A 191 11.63 -26.57 28.92
C ALA A 191 12.77 -27.44 28.39
N THR A 192 13.00 -28.60 29.00
CA THR A 192 14.03 -29.57 28.56
C THR A 192 13.66 -30.16 27.21
N ILE A 193 12.40 -30.56 27.06
CA ILE A 193 11.88 -31.18 25.83
C ILE A 193 11.93 -30.17 24.68
N ILE A 194 11.54 -28.93 24.93
CA ILE A 194 11.58 -27.85 23.94
C ILE A 194 13.02 -27.56 23.49
N ASP A 195 13.97 -27.41 24.43
CA ASP A 195 15.38 -27.15 24.10
C ASP A 195 16.01 -28.30 23.30
N LYS A 196 15.80 -29.56 23.72
CA LYS A 196 16.32 -30.73 23.01
C LYS A 196 15.73 -30.90 21.62
N SER A 197 14.41 -30.72 21.48
CA SER A 197 13.73 -30.79 20.17
C SER A 197 14.21 -29.67 19.24
N SER A 198 14.37 -28.46 19.78
CA SER A 198 14.84 -27.29 19.00
C SER A 198 16.27 -27.48 18.50
N ARG A 199 17.16 -28.04 19.33
CA ARG A 199 18.54 -28.34 18.93
C ARG A 199 18.62 -29.48 17.92
N SER A 200 17.77 -30.49 18.06
CA SER A 200 17.74 -31.63 17.15
C SER A 200 17.31 -31.24 15.74
N CYS A 201 16.27 -30.42 15.61
CA CYS A 201 15.65 -30.10 14.31
C CYS A 201 15.97 -28.69 13.77
N GLY A 202 16.59 -27.82 14.57
CA GLY A 202 16.88 -26.43 14.21
C GLY A 202 18.28 -26.22 13.62
N ARG A 203 18.73 -27.11 12.73
CA ARG A 203 20.00 -26.91 12.01
C ARG A 203 19.88 -25.73 11.02
N PRO A 204 20.91 -24.87 10.91
CA PRO A 204 20.92 -23.74 9.99
C PRO A 204 21.00 -24.13 8.52
#